data_AF-A0AAE5QVL6-F1
#
_entry.id   AF-A0AAE5QVL6-F1
#
_cell.length_a   1.000
_cell.length_b   1.000
_cell.length_c   1.000
_cell.angle_alpha   90.00
_cell.angle_beta   90.00
_cell.angle_gamma   90.00
#
_symmetry.space_group_name_H-M   'P 1'
#
loop_
_entity.id
_entity.type
_entity.pdbx_description
1 polymer ?
#
loop_
_entity_poly.entity_id
_entity_poly.type
_entity_poly.pdbx_seq_one_letter_code
_entity_poly.pdbx_strand_id
1 'polypeptide(L)'
;MRIQINDKNEIIGYVTEGDLEGGIEVEIPNYLLEDFQPRKLIYVNGKIEINTNYSEDVNKSTQTAVTNTLGNDGELRKMFANMQIQLVQANMIVMQLSKQNARLSQEMVVLNQKIDGGSEYENVIPKVRRY
;
A
#
# COMPACT_ATOMS: atom_id res chain seq x y z
N MET A 1 -9.12 8.74 7.08
CA MET A 1 -8.50 7.41 6.88
C MET A 1 -8.56 7.05 5.41
N ARG A 2 -7.60 6.29 4.87
CA ARG A 2 -7.64 5.83 3.47
C ARG A 2 -7.74 4.31 3.39
N ILE A 3 -8.58 3.80 2.48
CA ILE A 3 -8.73 2.38 2.19
C ILE A 3 -8.22 2.04 0.79
N GLN A 4 -7.68 0.85 0.63
CA GLN A 4 -7.38 0.27 -0.68
C GLN A 4 -8.40 -0.82 -1.00
N ILE A 5 -8.90 -0.78 -2.22
CA ILE A 5 -9.86 -1.75 -2.75
C ILE A 5 -9.25 -2.52 -3.93
N ASN A 6 -9.72 -3.74 -4.16
CA ASN A 6 -9.41 -4.50 -5.37
C ASN A 6 -10.48 -4.31 -6.46
N ASP A 7 -10.33 -5.01 -7.58
CA ASP A 7 -11.24 -4.95 -8.74
C ASP A 7 -12.68 -5.40 -8.41
N LYS A 8 -12.90 -6.06 -7.27
CA LYS A 8 -14.22 -6.49 -6.77
C LYS A 8 -14.78 -5.54 -5.72
N ASN A 9 -14.16 -4.39 -5.53
CA ASN A 9 -14.44 -3.44 -4.45
C ASN A 9 -14.25 -4.00 -3.03
N GLU A 10 -13.51 -5.10 -2.88
CA GLU A 10 -13.18 -5.65 -1.57
C GLU A 10 -12.09 -4.81 -0.93
N ILE A 11 -12.26 -4.43 0.33
CA ILE A 11 -11.25 -3.69 1.09
C ILE A 11 -10.12 -4.66 1.45
N ILE A 12 -8.93 -4.37 0.93
CA ILE A 12 -7.74 -5.22 1.10
C ILE A 12 -6.72 -4.61 2.07
N GLY A 13 -6.86 -3.33 2.40
CA GLY A 13 -6.00 -2.64 3.35
C GLY A 13 -6.48 -1.23 3.67
N TYR A 14 -5.91 -0.63 4.70
CA TYR A 14 -6.18 0.75 5.10
C TYR A 14 -4.96 1.39 5.75
N VAL A 15 -4.95 2.73 5.80
CA VAL A 15 -4.00 3.53 6.59
C VAL A 15 -4.76 4.62 7.35
N THR A 16 -4.51 4.74 8.65
CA THR A 16 -5.11 5.77 9.52
C THR A 16 -4.45 7.12 9.31
N GLU A 17 -3.12 7.13 9.18
CA GLU A 17 -2.29 8.31 8.98
C GLU A 17 -1.33 8.08 7.82
N GLY A 18 -1.16 9.10 6.97
CA GLY A 18 -0.31 9.04 5.78
C GLY A 18 -1.09 8.83 4.48
N ASP A 19 -0.32 8.67 3.41
CA ASP A 19 -0.86 8.54 2.06
C ASP A 19 -0.87 7.08 1.60
N LEU A 20 -1.91 6.69 0.88
CA LEU A 20 -2.09 5.37 0.28
C LEU A 20 -2.34 5.59 -1.21
N GLU A 21 -1.37 5.23 -2.04
CA GLU A 21 -1.46 5.44 -3.50
C GLU A 21 -2.68 4.69 -4.08
N GLY A 22 -3.61 5.44 -4.69
CA GLY A 22 -4.88 4.90 -5.17
C GLY A 22 -5.91 4.60 -4.07
N GLY A 23 -5.64 5.06 -2.84
CA GLY A 23 -6.53 4.89 -1.70
C GLY A 23 -7.70 5.86 -1.73
N ILE A 24 -8.86 5.37 -1.30
CA ILE A 24 -10.10 6.15 -1.19
C ILE A 24 -10.20 6.69 0.23
N GLU A 25 -10.45 7.98 0.36
CA GLU A 25 -10.66 8.62 1.66
C GLU A 25 -12.07 8.30 2.18
N VAL A 26 -12.12 7.76 3.39
CA VAL A 26 -13.36 7.29 4.03
C VAL A 26 -13.34 7.58 5.52
N GLU A 27 -14.51 7.86 6.07
CA GLU A 27 -14.77 7.82 7.51
C GLU A 27 -15.26 6.41 7.86
N ILE A 28 -14.44 5.64 8.58
CA ILE A 28 -14.85 4.34 9.13
C ILE A 28 -15.02 4.48 10.63
N PRO A 29 -16.12 3.97 11.20
CA PRO A 29 -16.26 3.84 12.64
C PRO A 29 -15.14 2.99 13.24
N ASN A 30 -14.45 3.49 14.27
CA ASN A 30 -13.29 2.82 14.87
C ASN A 30 -13.56 1.36 15.32
N TYR A 31 -14.79 1.04 15.72
CA TYR A 31 -15.17 -0.32 16.14
C TYR A 31 -15.12 -1.36 15.00
N LEU A 32 -15.17 -0.95 13.73
CA LEU A 32 -15.06 -1.86 12.58
C LEU A 32 -13.61 -2.22 12.26
N LEU A 33 -12.64 -1.48 12.80
CA LEU A 33 -11.21 -1.66 12.51
C LEU A 33 -10.52 -2.64 13.47
N GLU A 34 -11.07 -2.87 14.67
CA GLU A 34 -10.46 -3.77 15.66
C GLU A 34 -10.36 -5.22 15.16
N ASP A 35 -11.35 -5.68 14.39
CA ASP A 35 -11.40 -7.03 13.81
C ASP A 35 -11.34 -7.01 12.28
N PHE A 36 -10.61 -6.03 11.71
CA PHE A 36 -10.44 -5.95 10.26
C PHE A 36 -9.77 -7.21 9.72
N GLN A 37 -10.41 -7.84 8.74
CA GLN A 37 -9.81 -8.91 7.93
C GLN A 37 -9.87 -8.49 6.46
N PRO A 38 -8.79 -8.70 5.68
CA PRO A 38 -8.81 -8.43 4.26
C PRO A 38 -10.00 -9.13 3.58
N ARG A 39 -10.69 -8.43 2.67
CA ARG A 39 -11.83 -8.92 1.88
C ARG A 39 -13.13 -9.15 2.65
N LYS A 40 -13.14 -8.97 3.98
CA LYS A 40 -14.35 -9.07 4.81
C LYS A 40 -15.31 -7.91 4.62
N LEU A 41 -14.78 -6.77 4.20
CA LEU A 41 -15.54 -5.55 3.92
C LEU A 41 -15.47 -5.23 2.44
N ILE A 42 -16.55 -4.68 1.89
CA ILE A 42 -16.65 -4.16 0.52
C ILE A 42 -17.03 -2.69 0.56
N TYR A 43 -16.54 -1.94 -0.41
CA TYR A 43 -16.86 -0.52 -0.59
C TYR A 43 -17.80 -0.34 -1.78
N VAL A 44 -19.08 -0.06 -1.52
CA VAL A 44 -20.11 0.05 -2.55
C VAL A 44 -20.93 1.31 -2.32
N ASN A 45 -21.14 2.11 -3.37
CA ASN A 45 -21.97 3.32 -3.33
C ASN A 45 -21.57 4.32 -2.23
N GLY A 46 -20.28 4.49 -1.99
CA GLY A 46 -19.76 5.39 -0.95
C GLY A 46 -19.90 4.87 0.48
N LYS A 47 -20.35 3.62 0.66
CA LYS A 47 -20.56 2.98 1.96
C LYS A 47 -19.73 1.72 2.09
N ILE A 48 -19.46 1.35 3.32
CA ILE A 48 -18.77 0.10 3.65
C ILE A 48 -19.79 -0.89 4.14
N GLU A 49 -19.82 -2.04 3.48
CA GLU A 49 -20.72 -3.14 3.79
C GLU A 49 -19.91 -4.41 4.07
N ILE A 50 -20.54 -5.38 4.73
CA ILE A 50 -19.92 -6.69 4.96
C ILE A 50 -19.98 -7.47 3.65
N ASN A 51 -18.86 -8.02 3.24
CA ASN A 51 -18.79 -8.91 2.09
C ASN A 51 -19.49 -10.23 2.44
N THR A 52 -20.68 -10.46 1.90
CA THR A 52 -21.42 -11.71 2.09
C THR A 52 -20.74 -12.92 1.44
N ASN A 53 -19.84 -12.67 0.48
CA ASN A 53 -19.01 -13.69 -0.17
C ASN A 53 -17.67 -13.89 0.55
N TYR A 54 -17.50 -13.30 1.74
CA TYR A 54 -16.32 -13.52 2.55
C TYR A 54 -16.29 -14.98 3.02
N SER A 55 -15.47 -15.78 2.34
CA SER A 55 -14.90 -16.98 2.91
C SER A 55 -13.61 -16.54 3.60
N GLU A 56 -13.42 -16.90 4.86
CA GLU A 56 -12.06 -17.03 5.36
C GLU A 56 -11.39 -18.02 4.39
N ASP A 57 -10.45 -17.53 3.57
CA ASP A 57 -9.54 -18.40 2.87
C ASP A 57 -8.72 -19.07 3.98
N VAL A 58 -9.26 -20.17 4.51
CA VAL A 58 -8.48 -21.21 5.14
C VAL A 58 -7.58 -21.67 4.01
N ASN A 59 -6.43 -21.00 3.86
CA ASN A 59 -5.34 -21.52 3.07
C ASN A 59 -5.30 -23.00 3.41
N LYS A 60 -5.53 -23.85 2.42
CA LYS A 60 -5.32 -25.30 2.49
C LYS A 60 -3.84 -25.51 2.84
N SER A 61 -3.48 -25.27 4.09
CA SER A 61 -2.38 -25.94 4.73
C SER A 61 -2.84 -27.38 4.76
N THR A 62 -2.09 -28.24 4.07
CA THR A 62 -2.24 -29.68 4.07
C THR A 62 -2.73 -30.17 5.42
N GLN A 63 -3.97 -30.66 5.43
CA GLN A 63 -4.66 -31.20 6.58
C GLN A 63 -3.90 -32.44 7.05
N THR A 64 -2.93 -32.28 7.95
CA THR A 64 -2.68 -33.31 8.96
C THR A 64 -3.83 -33.19 9.95
N ALA A 65 -4.71 -34.17 9.92
CA ALA A 65 -5.82 -34.30 10.85
C ALA A 65 -5.31 -34.15 12.29
N VAL A 66 -5.64 -33.04 12.93
CA VAL A 66 -5.56 -32.91 14.38
C VAL A 66 -6.97 -32.78 14.90
N THR A 67 -7.38 -33.89 15.48
CA THR A 67 -8.55 -34.13 16.29
C THR A 67 -8.85 -32.94 17.22
N ASN A 68 -10.13 -32.57 17.25
CA ASN A 68 -10.72 -31.60 18.17
C ASN A 68 -10.10 -31.67 19.58
N THR A 69 -9.34 -30.65 19.96
CA THR A 69 -9.13 -30.31 21.37
C THR A 69 -9.54 -28.85 21.56
N LEU A 70 -10.75 -28.68 22.09
CA LEU A 70 -11.19 -27.41 22.66
C LEU A 70 -10.17 -26.99 23.74
N GLY A 71 -9.51 -25.86 23.53
CA GLY A 71 -8.65 -25.24 24.53
C GLY A 71 -7.71 -24.21 23.91
N ASN A 72 -8.00 -22.92 24.12
CA ASN A 72 -7.08 -21.78 23.95
C ASN A 72 -6.63 -21.34 22.53
N ASP A 73 -7.05 -22.02 21.46
CA ASP A 73 -6.51 -21.78 20.10
C ASP A 73 -7.07 -20.55 19.36
N GLY A 74 -7.98 -19.80 19.99
CA GLY A 74 -8.58 -18.59 19.42
C GLY A 74 -7.65 -17.38 19.40
N GLU A 75 -6.89 -17.18 20.49
CA GLU A 75 -5.91 -16.08 20.56
C GLU A 75 -4.71 -16.32 19.64
N LEU A 76 -4.24 -17.57 19.56
CA LEU A 76 -3.22 -17.96 18.59
C LEU A 76 -3.67 -17.69 17.16
N ARG A 77 -4.91 -18.05 16.81
CA ARG A 77 -5.49 -17.72 15.50
C ARG A 77 -5.57 -16.22 15.23
N LYS A 78 -6.01 -15.42 16.20
CA LYS A 78 -6.01 -13.95 16.09
C LYS A 78 -4.60 -13.40 15.90
N MET A 79 -3.62 -13.92 16.64
CA MET A 79 -2.21 -13.54 16.50
C MET A 79 -1.67 -13.84 15.10
N PHE A 80 -1.97 -15.02 14.55
CA PHE A 80 -1.59 -15.39 13.18
C PHE A 80 -2.26 -14.51 12.13
N ALA A 81 -3.55 -14.20 12.29
CA ALA A 81 -4.26 -13.30 11.39
C ALA A 81 -3.68 -11.88 11.43
N ASN A 82 -3.42 -11.35 12.63
CA ASN A 82 -2.80 -10.04 12.83
C ASN A 82 -1.39 -9.97 12.23
N MET A 83 -0.60 -11.05 12.38
CA MET A 83 0.73 -11.14 11.78
C MET A 83 0.66 -11.14 10.25
N GLN A 84 -0.31 -11.84 9.66
CA GLN A 84 -0.53 -11.80 8.21
C GLN A 84 -0.92 -10.41 7.71
N ILE A 85 -1.78 -9.69 8.45
CA ILE A 85 -2.14 -8.30 8.14
C ILE A 85 -0.88 -7.43 8.15
N GLN A 86 -0.06 -7.54 9.19
CA GLN A 86 1.19 -6.79 9.30
C GLN A 86 2.16 -7.08 8.15
N LEU A 87 2.28 -8.34 7.70
CA LEU A 87 3.12 -8.71 6.57
C LEU A 87 2.62 -8.10 5.25
N VAL A 88 1.32 -8.13 5.00
CA VAL A 88 0.73 -7.51 3.79
C VAL A 88 0.94 -5.99 3.82
N GLN A 89 0.69 -5.35 4.96
CA GLN A 89 0.94 -3.91 5.14
C GLN A 89 2.42 -3.56 4.93
N ALA A 90 3.34 -4.34 5.51
CA ALA A 90 4.78 -4.14 5.33
C ALA A 90 5.19 -4.27 3.85
N ASN A 91 4.70 -5.28 3.14
CA ASN A 91 4.99 -5.47 1.72
C ASN A 91 4.44 -4.31 0.86
N MET A 92 3.27 -3.77 1.20
CA MET A 92 2.72 -2.59 0.55
C MET A 92 3.62 -1.36 0.75
N ILE A 93 4.08 -1.11 1.99
CA ILE A 93 5.00 0.00 2.29
C ILE A 93 6.31 -0.17 1.51
N VAL A 94 6.87 -1.38 1.45
CA VAL A 94 8.07 -1.68 0.67
C VAL A 94 7.85 -1.39 -0.82
N MET A 95 6.71 -1.79 -1.38
CA MET A 95 6.37 -1.49 -2.77
C MET A 95 6.22 0.02 -3.02
N GLN A 96 5.62 0.75 -2.09
CA GLN A 96 5.50 2.22 -2.18
C GLN A 96 6.87 2.90 -2.10
N LEU A 97 7.73 2.49 -1.16
CA LEU A 97 9.10 2.99 -1.04
C LEU A 97 9.92 2.69 -2.31
N SER A 98 9.78 1.49 -2.87
CA SER A 98 10.43 1.12 -4.13
C SER A 98 10.00 2.02 -5.28
N LYS A 99 8.69 2.30 -5.41
CA LYS A 99 8.17 3.25 -6.40
C LYS A 99 8.69 4.67 -6.18
N GLN A 100 8.71 5.15 -4.94
CA GLN A 100 9.25 6.47 -4.59
C GLN A 100 10.73 6.58 -4.96
N ASN A 101 11.54 5.57 -4.63
CA ASN A 101 12.95 5.53 -5.00
C ASN A 101 13.16 5.57 -6.51
N ALA A 102 12.34 4.85 -7.29
CA ALA A 102 12.41 4.87 -8.75
C ALA A 102 12.08 6.26 -9.32
N ARG A 103 11.03 6.93 -8.79
CA ARG A 103 10.66 8.30 -9.19
C ARG A 103 11.76 9.30 -8.86
N LEU A 104 12.30 9.28 -7.64
CA LEU A 104 13.40 10.16 -7.24
C LEU A 104 14.63 9.95 -8.11
N SER A 105 14.95 8.70 -8.44
CA SER A 105 16.06 8.39 -9.34
C SER A 105 15.84 8.98 -10.74
N GLN A 106 14.62 8.92 -11.26
CA GLN A 106 14.27 9.55 -12.54
C GLN A 106 14.37 11.08 -12.46
N GLU A 107 13.86 11.69 -11.40
CA GLU A 107 13.95 13.14 -11.18
C GLU A 107 15.41 13.61 -11.10
N MET A 108 16.27 12.88 -10.40
CA MET A 108 17.70 13.17 -10.33
C MET A 108 18.39 13.10 -11.70
N VAL A 109 18.05 12.11 -12.53
CA VAL A 109 18.59 12.02 -13.90
C VAL A 109 18.15 13.22 -14.74
N VAL A 110 16.87 13.59 -14.68
CA VAL A 110 16.33 14.76 -15.39
C VAL A 110 17.00 16.05 -14.91
N LEU A 111 17.23 16.20 -13.60
CA LEU A 111 17.91 17.37 -13.03
C LEU A 111 19.37 17.45 -13.50
N ASN A 112 20.11 16.33 -13.50
CA ASN A 112 21.48 16.29 -14.02
C ASN A 112 21.53 16.66 -15.51
N GLN A 113 20.61 16.14 -16.32
CA GLN A 113 20.52 16.52 -17.74
C GLN A 113 20.26 18.02 -17.95
N LYS A 114 19.42 18.64 -17.10
CA LYS A 114 19.16 20.09 -17.15
C LYS A 114 20.37 20.92 -16.73
N ILE A 115 21.15 20.44 -15.76
CA ILE A 115 22.39 21.09 -15.32
C ILE A 115 23.45 20.99 -16.41
N ASP A 116 23.63 19.80 -17.02
CA ASP A 116 24.57 19.59 -18.11
C ASP A 116 24.19 20.42 -19.35
N GLY A 117 22.91 20.47 -19.72
CA GLY A 117 22.41 21.31 -20.82
C GLY A 117 22.46 22.82 -20.55
N GLY A 118 22.51 23.23 -19.28
CA GLY A 118 22.71 24.63 -18.87
C GLY A 118 24.16 25.09 -18.92
N SER A 119 25.12 24.16 -19.00
CA SER A 119 26.56 24.46 -19.05
C SER A 119 27.11 24.75 -20.45
N GLU A 120 26.28 24.62 -21.50
CA GLU A 120 26.70 24.83 -22.90
C GLU A 120 26.65 26.29 -23.39
N TYR A 121 26.27 27.25 -22.53
CA TYR A 121 26.15 28.67 -22.89
C TYR A 121 26.92 29.61 -21.95
N GLU A 122 28.18 29.32 -21.66
CA GLU A 122 29.09 30.31 -21.06
C GLU A 122 30.49 30.25 -21.70
N ASN A 123 30.56 30.39 -23.02
CA ASN A 123 31.82 30.75 -23.68
C ASN A 123 31.60 31.45 -25.03
N VAL A 124 30.97 32.62 -25.00
CA VAL A 124 31.01 33.57 -26.13
C VAL A 124 31.57 34.88 -25.60
N ILE A 125 32.90 34.96 -25.48
CA ILE A 125 33.60 36.24 -25.32
C ILE A 125 33.62 36.91 -26.70
N PRO A 126 32.92 38.03 -26.94
CA PRO A 126 33.03 38.73 -28.21
C PRO A 126 34.39 39.45 -28.28
N LYS A 127 35.23 39.08 -29.24
CA LYS A 127 36.45 39.85 -29.56
C LYS A 127 36.04 41.22 -30.09
N VAL A 128 36.21 42.25 -29.27
CA VAL A 128 36.06 43.66 -29.67
C VAL A 128 37.17 43.99 -30.68
N ARG A 129 36.83 44.11 -31.97
CA ARG A 129 37.68 44.78 -32.96
C ARG A 129 37.68 46.26 -32.63
N ARG A 130 38.81 46.79 -32.15
CA ARG A 130 39.08 48.23 -32.23
C ARG A 130 39.54 48.56 -33.65
N TYR A 131 38.95 49.62 -34.19
CA TYR A 131 39.25 50.23 -35.48
C TYR A 131 40.71 50.66 -35.60
#